data_AF-A0A134ARP1-F1
#
_entry.id   AF-A0A134ARP1-F1
#
_cell.length_a   1.000
_cell.length_b   1.000
_cell.length_c   1.000
_cell.angle_alpha   90.00
_cell.angle_beta   90.00
_cell.angle_gamma   90.00
#
_symmetry.space_group_name_H-M   'P 1'
#
loop_
_entity.id
_entity.type
_entity.pdbx_description
1 polymer ?
#
loop_
_entity_poly.entity_id
_entity_poly.type
_entity_poly.pdbx_seq_one_letter_code
_entity_poly.pdbx_strand_id
1 'polypeptide(L)' 'MYERKVLTLTQLEGVVGKKDFNEYVGDFIIKPKGKPTLVPESDKRAPYVNDVINASDDFINLDNNGKDD' A
#
# COMPACT_ATOMS: atom_id res chain seq x y z
N MET A 1 30.98 22.78 8.59
CA MET A 1 29.83 22.90 7.67
C MET A 1 29.13 21.56 7.62
N TYR A 2 27.80 21.53 7.59
CA TYR A 2 27.02 20.29 7.46
C TYR A 2 26.30 20.28 6.11
N GLU A 3 26.29 19.12 5.45
CA GLU A 3 25.58 18.92 4.19
C GLU A 3 24.13 18.52 4.48
N ARG A 4 23.18 19.19 3.82
CA ARG A 4 21.75 18.86 3.93
C ARG A 4 21.39 17.89 2.80
N LYS A 5 21.30 16.60 3.12
CA LYS A 5 20.90 15.55 2.19
C LYS A 5 19.53 14.99 2.58
N VAL A 6 18.66 14.81 1.59
CA VAL A 6 17.40 14.10 1.78
C VAL A 6 17.69 12.61 1.88
N LEU A 7 17.25 11.99 2.97
CA LEU A 7 17.37 10.56 3.19
C LEU A 7 16.04 9.88 2.89
N THR A 8 16.11 8.69 2.30
CA THR A 8 14.94 7.81 2.16
C THR A 8 14.53 7.23 3.51
N LEU A 9 13.30 6.73 3.62
CA LEU A 9 12.77 6.18 4.88
C LEU A 9 13.68 5.06 5.45
N THR A 10 14.17 4.18 4.59
CA THR A 10 15.09 3.09 4.96
C THR A 10 16.44 3.59 5.45
N GLN A 11 16.98 4.65 4.83
CA GLN A 11 18.23 5.26 5.28
C GLN A 11 18.05 5.94 6.64
N LEU A 12 16.91 6.60 6.85
CA LEU A 12 16.61 7.28 8.10
C LEU A 12 16.39 6.28 9.24
N GLU A 13 15.72 5.16 8.98
CA GLU A 13 15.61 4.03 9.93
C GLU A 13 16.98 3.48 10.34
N GLY A 14 17.95 3.44 9.41
CA GLY A 14 19.33 3.03 9.70
C GLY A 14 20.12 4.03 10.55
N VAL A 15 19.85 5.33 10.39
CA VAL A 15 20.53 6.41 11.16
C VAL A 15 19.96 6.51 12.58
N VAL A 16 18.64 6.42 12.72
CA VAL A 16 17.94 6.53 14.01
C VAL A 16 17.98 5.20 14.78
N GLY A 17 17.97 4.08 14.07
CA GLY A 17 17.86 2.74 14.65
C GLY A 17 16.42 2.25 14.65
N LYS A 18 16.23 0.95 14.34
CA LYS A 18 14.89 0.36 14.12
C LYS A 18 13.93 0.51 15.29
N LYS A 19 14.45 0.41 16.52
CA LYS A 19 13.63 0.48 17.74
C LYS A 19 13.07 1.89 17.92
N ASP A 20 13.96 2.88 17.95
CA ASP A 20 13.62 4.26 18.22
C ASP A 20 12.83 4.88 17.05
N PHE A 21 13.17 4.50 15.81
CA PHE A 21 12.41 4.90 14.64
C PHE A 21 10.96 4.40 14.69
N ASN A 22 10.76 3.13 15.06
CA ASN A 22 9.42 2.57 15.17
C ASN A 22 8.64 3.16 16.36
N GLU A 23 9.31 3.51 17.46
CA GLU A 23 8.70 4.19 18.61
C GLU A 23 8.21 5.59 18.25
N TYR A 24 8.99 6.37 17.49
CA TYR A 24 8.64 7.76 17.20
C TYR A 24 7.67 7.92 16.04
N VAL A 25 7.83 7.15 14.97
CA VAL A 25 7.08 7.35 13.72
C VAL A 25 6.39 6.10 13.19
N GLY A 26 6.49 4.96 13.88
CA GLY A 26 5.91 3.68 13.44
C GLY A 26 4.40 3.76 13.21
N ASP A 27 3.67 4.46 14.09
CA ASP A 27 2.22 4.64 14.00
C ASP A 27 1.77 5.46 12.77
N PHE A 28 2.70 6.23 12.18
CA PHE A 28 2.45 7.04 10.98
C PHE A 28 2.84 6.32 9.68
N ILE A 29 3.44 5.13 9.77
CA ILE A 29 3.88 4.36 8.59
C ILE A 29 2.79 3.36 8.20
N ILE A 30 2.07 3.66 7.12
CA ILE A 30 1.13 2.72 6.51
C ILE A 30 1.92 1.70 5.68
N LYS A 31 1.96 0.45 6.14
CA LYS A 31 2.51 -0.67 5.36
C LYS A 31 1.38 -1.25 4.49
N PRO A 32 1.39 -1.03 3.17
CA PRO A 32 0.35 -1.57 2.31
C PRO A 32 0.40 -3.10 2.35
N LYS A 33 -0.77 -3.74 2.26
CA LYS A 33 -0.85 -5.19 2.14
C LYS A 33 -0.09 -5.62 0.88
N GLY A 34 0.74 -6.66 1.02
CA GLY A 34 1.48 -7.22 -0.10
C GLY A 34 0.54 -7.79 -1.16
N LYS A 35 1.07 -7.99 -2.38
CA LYS A 35 0.30 -8.65 -3.45
C LYS A 35 -0.15 -10.05 -2.99
N PRO A 36 -1.41 -10.44 -3.24
CA PRO A 36 -1.86 -11.81 -2.97
C PRO A 36 -1.04 -12.82 -3.75
N THR A 37 -0.72 -13.94 -3.11
CA THR A 37 -0.03 -15.06 -3.75
C THR A 37 -1.01 -16.22 -3.89
N LEU A 38 -1.03 -16.85 -5.07
CA LEU A 38 -1.85 -18.04 -5.31
C LEU A 38 -1.32 -19.21 -4.49
N VAL A 39 -2.23 -19.97 -3.88
CA VAL A 39 -1.93 -21.09 -2.98
C VAL A 39 -2.76 -22.32 -3.39
N PRO A 40 -2.30 -23.55 -3.08
CA PRO A 40 -3.08 -24.76 -3.33
C PRO A 40 -4.42 -24.77 -2.58
N GLU A 41 -5.41 -25.52 -3.07
CA GLU A 41 -6.75 -25.66 -2.46
C GLU A 41 -6.73 -26.24 -1.04
N SER A 42 -5.64 -26.88 -0.63
CA SER A 42 -5.44 -27.37 0.74
C SER A 42 -5.13 -26.26 1.75
N ASP A 43 -4.84 -25.04 1.28
CA ASP A 43 -4.59 -23.90 2.15
C ASP A 43 -5.88 -23.46 2.85
N LYS A 44 -5.85 -23.43 4.18
CA LYS A 44 -7.01 -23.12 5.02
C LYS A 44 -7.27 -21.62 5.18
N ARG A 45 -6.46 -20.76 4.57
CA ARG A 45 -6.65 -19.31 4.65
C ARG A 45 -7.97 -18.91 3.99
N ALA A 46 -8.59 -17.86 4.53
CA ALA A 46 -9.80 -17.31 3.94
C ALA A 46 -9.54 -16.86 2.49
N PRO A 47 -10.55 -16.93 1.61
CA PRO A 47 -10.45 -16.40 0.26
C PRO A 47 -10.02 -14.94 0.27
N TYR A 48 -9.21 -14.56 -0.71
CA TYR A 48 -8.79 -13.17 -0.86
C TYR A 48 -9.98 -12.28 -1.23
N VAL A 49 -10.14 -11.18 -0.50
CA VAL A 49 -11.13 -10.14 -0.77
C VAL A 49 -10.38 -8.86 -1.12
N ASN A 50 -10.67 -8.28 -2.29
CA ASN A 50 -10.11 -6.98 -2.69
C ASN A 50 -10.67 -5.89 -1.78
N ASP A 51 -9.81 -5.26 -0.99
CA ASP A 51 -10.13 -4.11 -0.12
C ASP A 51 -9.65 -2.77 -0.69
N VAL A 52 -9.10 -2.78 -1.91
CA VAL A 52 -8.57 -1.61 -2.61
C VAL A 52 -9.40 -1.36 -3.87
N ILE A 53 -9.82 -0.11 -4.06
CA ILE A 53 -10.45 0.34 -5.32
C ILE A 53 -9.36 0.35 -6.40
N ASN A 54 -9.54 -0.43 -7.45
CA ASN A 54 -8.59 -0.49 -8.56
C ASN A 54 -8.96 0.52 -9.63
N ALA A 55 -7.96 0.94 -10.43
CA ALA A 55 -8.20 1.85 -11.56
C ALA A 55 -9.26 1.31 -12.55
N SER A 56 -9.40 -0.01 -12.67
CA SER A 56 -10.43 -0.64 -13.51
C SER A 56 -11.85 -0.40 -12.99
N ASP A 57 -12.03 -0.25 -11.68
CA ASP A 57 -13.33 -0.01 -11.05
C ASP A 57 -13.84 1.41 -11.35
N ASP A 58 -12.94 2.38 -11.58
CA ASP A 58 -13.26 3.77 -11.91
C ASP A 58 -13.95 3.92 -13.29
N PHE A 59 -13.83 2.93 -14.18
CA PHE A 59 -14.39 2.96 -15.53
C PHE A 59 -15.77 2.28 -15.65
N ILE A 60 -16.32 1.72 -14.57
CA ILE A 60 -17.57 0.91 -14.62
C ILE A 60 -18.82 1.77 -14.92
N ASN A 61 -18.79 3.08 -14.70
CA ASN A 61 -19.98 3.96 -14.80
C ASN A 61 -20.00 4.92 -16.00
N LEU A 62 -19.26 4.65 -17.08
CA LEU A 62 -19.18 5.57 -18.23
C LEU A 62 -20.26 5.37 -19.31
N ASP A 63 -21.10 4.34 -19.23
CA ASP A 63 -22.01 3.97 -20.34
C ASP A 63 -23.46 4.49 -20.23
N ASN A 64 -23.78 5.37 -19.28
CA ASN A 64 -25.16 5.86 -19.09
C ASN A 64 -25.31 7.38 -19.26
N ASN A 65 -24.84 7.93 -20.38
CA ASN A 65 -25.34 9.24 -20.84
C ASN A 65 -25.20 9.40 -22.36
N GLY A 66 -26.35 9.45 -23.04
CA GLY A 66 -26.45 9.88 -24.44
C GLY A 66 -26.98 8.82 -25.40
N LYS A 67 -28.24 8.40 -25.22
CA LYS A 67 -29.05 7.93 -26.36
C LYS A 67 -30.24 8.87 -26.46
N ASP A 68 -30.01 10.00 -27.11
CA ASP A 68 -31.05 10.89 -27.59
C ASP A 68 -31.73 10.18 -28.78
N ASP A 69 -32.92 9.62 -28.57
CA ASP A 69 -33.94 9.31 -29.59
C ASP A 69 -35.32 9.28 -28.90
#